data_AF-A0A2X2BSW9-F1
#
_entry.id   AF-A0A2X2BSW9-F1
#
_cell.length_a   1.000
_cell.length_b   1.000
_cell.length_c   1.000
_cell.angle_alpha   90.00
_cell.angle_beta   90.00
_cell.angle_gamma   90.00
#
_symmetry.space_group_name_H-M   'P 1'
#
loop_
_entity.id
_entity.type
_entity.pdbx_description
1 polymer ?
#
loop_
_entity_poly.entity_id
_entity_poly.type
_entity_poly.pdbx_seq_one_letter_code
_entity_poly.pdbx_strand_id
1 'polypeptide(L)'
;MVSTHIGFPTETVIVFVVLAIGAIFIDLFMHRADKPITLKNAVFWSIFWVVVAMAFAGFLYVHHGAEVASLFVTGYALEKVLSVDNLFVMMAIFSWFAVPDRFRHRILYWGIIGAIVFRAIFVAIGTGLIKFRALR
;
A
#
# COMPACT_ATOMS: atom_id res chain seq x y z
N MET A 1 34.15 -5.15 11.35
CA MET A 1 33.37 -5.12 10.09
C MET A 1 31.91 -4.94 10.46
N VAL A 2 31.42 -3.70 10.54
CA VAL A 2 30.00 -3.40 10.70
C VAL A 2 29.70 -2.36 9.63
N SER A 3 29.21 -2.83 8.50
CA SER A 3 28.69 -1.99 7.43
C SER A 3 27.17 -1.97 7.57
N THR A 4 26.65 -1.04 8.38
CA THR A 4 25.22 -0.73 8.45
C THR A 4 25.00 0.70 7.99
N HIS A 5 25.01 0.88 6.67
CA HIS A 5 24.58 2.13 6.04
C HIS A 5 23.31 1.86 5.21
N ILE A 6 22.24 1.58 5.93
CA ILE A 6 20.87 1.92 5.53
C ILE A 6 20.42 2.80 6.69
N GLY A 7 20.06 4.06 6.44
CA GLY A 7 19.97 5.14 7.46
C GLY A 7 18.96 4.97 8.61
N PHE A 8 18.50 3.75 8.91
CA PHE A 8 17.67 3.39 10.04
C PHE A 8 18.40 2.41 10.99
N PRO A 9 18.31 2.59 12.32
CA PRO A 9 18.78 1.62 13.31
C PRO A 9 18.29 0.20 13.00
N THR A 10 19.18 -0.80 13.13
CA THR A 10 18.89 -2.21 12.79
C THR A 10 17.70 -2.75 13.60
N GLU A 11 17.54 -2.29 14.84
CA GLU A 11 16.40 -2.59 15.71
C GLU A 11 15.05 -2.23 15.06
N THR A 12 14.94 -1.08 14.42
CA THR A 12 13.68 -0.62 13.80
C THR A 12 13.35 -1.39 12.54
N VAL A 13 14.37 -1.81 11.78
CA VAL A 13 14.19 -2.69 10.62
C VAL A 13 13.69 -4.06 11.09
N ILE A 14 14.24 -4.60 12.17
CA ILE A 14 13.81 -5.88 12.74
C ILE A 14 12.36 -5.77 13.25
N VAL A 15 12.03 -4.73 14.02
CA VAL A 15 10.66 -4.50 14.50
C VAL A 15 9.69 -4.38 13.33
N PHE A 16 10.04 -3.59 12.29
CA PHE A 16 9.21 -3.46 11.09
C PHE A 16 8.99 -4.79 10.38
N VAL A 17 10.06 -5.57 10.16
CA VAL A 17 10.00 -6.88 9.49
C VAL A 17 9.16 -7.88 10.30
N VAL A 18 9.34 -7.93 11.62
CA VAL A 18 8.54 -8.79 12.51
C VAL A 18 7.06 -8.39 12.47
N LEU A 19 6.78 -7.09 12.54
CA LEU A 19 5.41 -6.56 12.50
C LEU A 19 4.76 -6.82 11.12
N ALA A 20 5.52 -6.67 10.03
CA ALA A 20 5.07 -6.98 8.68
C ALA A 20 4.79 -8.47 8.48
N ILE A 21 5.68 -9.36 8.95
CA ILE A 21 5.46 -10.81 8.90
C ILE A 21 4.25 -11.19 9.75
N GLY A 22 4.14 -10.64 10.97
CA GLY A 22 2.98 -10.85 11.85
C GLY A 22 1.67 -10.39 11.21
N ALA A 23 1.67 -9.22 10.57
CA ALA A 23 0.53 -8.71 9.81
C ALA A 23 0.13 -9.66 8.67
N ILE A 24 1.09 -10.15 7.89
CA ILE A 24 0.84 -11.11 6.81
C ILE A 24 0.26 -12.43 7.35
N PHE A 25 0.80 -12.94 8.47
CA PHE A 25 0.28 -14.14 9.10
C PHE A 25 -1.16 -13.97 9.61
N ILE A 26 -1.48 -12.83 10.22
CA ILE A 26 -2.84 -12.50 10.67
C ILE A 26 -3.78 -12.43 9.46
N ASP A 27 -3.37 -11.75 8.39
CA ASP A 27 -4.18 -11.61 7.17
C ASP A 27 -4.48 -12.96 6.52
N LEU A 28 -3.44 -13.80 6.37
CA LEU A 28 -3.53 -15.12 5.74
C LEU A 28 -4.33 -16.12 6.59
N PHE A 29 -4.30 -16.00 7.92
CA PHE A 29 -5.04 -16.90 8.81
C PHE A 29 -6.51 -16.49 8.95
N MET A 30 -6.79 -15.19 8.99
CA MET A 30 -8.15 -14.68 9.21
C MET A 30 -9.02 -14.71 7.94
N HIS A 31 -8.43 -14.62 6.74
CA HIS A 31 -9.14 -14.71 5.46
C HIS A 31 -9.33 -16.15 4.93
N ARG A 32 -9.03 -17.20 5.72
CA ARG A 32 -9.25 -18.61 5.30
C ARG A 32 -10.70 -19.02 5.15
N ALA A 33 -11.66 -18.22 5.61
CA ALA A 33 -13.08 -18.54 5.56
C ALA A 33 -13.76 -17.69 4.48
N ASP A 34 -14.10 -18.34 3.36
CA ASP A 34 -14.84 -17.83 2.20
C ASP A 34 -16.26 -17.34 2.58
N LYS A 35 -16.37 -16.26 3.35
CA LYS A 35 -17.65 -15.58 3.56
C LYS A 35 -17.74 -14.43 2.57
N PRO A 36 -18.88 -14.24 1.88
CA PRO A 36 -19.06 -13.09 0.99
C PRO A 36 -18.82 -11.82 1.80
N ILE A 37 -17.81 -11.05 1.40
CA ILE A 37 -17.37 -9.88 2.14
C ILE A 37 -18.42 -8.79 1.96
N THR A 38 -19.36 -8.71 2.91
CA THR A 38 -20.32 -7.61 3.00
C THR A 38 -19.55 -6.30 3.14
N LEU A 39 -20.06 -5.21 2.54
CA LEU A 39 -19.45 -3.87 2.57
C LEU A 39 -19.03 -3.43 3.99
N LYS A 40 -19.84 -3.78 5.01
CA LYS A 40 -19.56 -3.55 6.43
C LYS A 40 -18.25 -4.20 6.89
N ASN A 41 -18.01 -5.45 6.51
CA ASN A 41 -16.80 -6.18 6.89
C ASN A 41 -15.57 -5.58 6.21
N ALA A 42 -15.68 -5.15 4.94
CA ALA A 42 -14.59 -4.50 4.24
C ALA A 42 -14.19 -3.17 4.90
N VAL A 43 -15.16 -2.37 5.37
CA VAL A 43 -14.89 -1.13 6.09
C VAL A 43 -14.18 -1.41 7.43
N PHE A 44 -14.66 -2.38 8.21
CA PHE A 44 -14.00 -2.76 9.47
C PHE A 44 -12.55 -3.21 9.25
N TRP A 45 -12.30 -4.03 8.23
CA TRP A 45 -10.95 -4.45 7.86
C TRP A 45 -10.07 -3.29 7.43
N SER A 46 -10.61 -2.36 6.64
CA SER A 46 -9.86 -1.16 6.25
C SER A 46 -9.48 -0.31 7.46
N ILE A 47 -10.40 -0.12 8.41
CA ILE A 47 -10.13 0.64 9.64
C ILE A 47 -9.08 -0.06 10.49
N PHE A 48 -9.19 -1.38 10.67
CA PHE A 48 -8.20 -2.18 11.41
C PHE A 48 -6.78 -1.95 10.86
N TRP A 49 -6.60 -2.03 9.55
CA TRP A 49 -5.29 -1.80 8.92
C TRP A 49 -4.80 -0.35 9.05
N VAL A 50 -5.70 0.63 9.01
CA VAL A 50 -5.34 2.04 9.28
C VAL A 50 -4.84 2.21 10.71
N VAL A 51 -5.51 1.59 11.69
CA VAL A 51 -5.10 1.65 13.09
C VAL A 51 -3.72 1.02 13.29
N VAL A 52 -3.45 -0.13 12.66
CA VAL A 52 -2.13 -0.78 12.71
C VAL A 52 -1.04 0.13 12.11
N ALA A 53 -1.30 0.78 10.98
CA ALA A 53 -0.37 1.73 10.37
C ALA A 53 -0.11 2.95 11.28
N MET A 54 -1.16 3.48 11.92
CA MET A 54 -1.04 4.60 12.86
C MET A 54 -0.31 4.21 14.15
N ALA A 55 -0.50 2.99 14.65
CA ALA A 55 0.25 2.45 15.79
C ALA A 55 1.76 2.37 15.47
N PHE A 56 2.12 1.94 14.27
CA PHE A 56 3.51 1.94 13.81
C PHE A 56 4.07 3.36 13.64
N ALA A 57 3.28 4.31 13.14
CA ALA A 57 3.67 5.72 13.11
C ALA A 57 3.96 6.28 14.51
N GLY A 58 3.14 5.91 15.51
CA GLY A 58 3.38 6.25 16.92
C GLY A 58 4.68 5.64 17.46
N PHE A 59 4.98 4.39 17.09
CA PHE A 59 6.26 3.76 17.44
C PHE A 59 7.46 4.51 16.82
N LEU A 60 7.36 4.91 15.54
CA LEU A 60 8.37 5.73 14.87
C LEU A 60 8.54 7.10 15.53
N TYR A 61 7.46 7.72 15.99
CA TYR A 61 7.51 9.01 16.68
C TYR A 61 8.35 8.93 17.96
N VAL A 62 8.18 7.87 18.75
CA VAL A 62 8.92 7.68 20.00
C VAL A 62 10.38 7.32 19.76
N HIS A 63 10.67 6.47 18.76
CA HIS A 63 12.04 5.96 18.53
C HIS A 63 12.89 6.84 17.60
N HIS A 64 12.31 7.53 16.64
CA HIS A 64 13.02 8.24 15.55
C HIS A 64 12.63 9.72 15.45
N GLY A 65 11.73 10.18 16.32
CA GLY A 65 11.28 11.57 16.37
C GLY A 65 10.17 11.90 15.38
N ALA A 66 9.70 13.16 15.49
CA ALA A 66 8.55 13.67 14.74
C ALA A 66 8.79 13.73 13.22
N GLU A 67 10.03 13.95 12.79
CA GLU A 67 10.37 14.11 11.38
C GLU A 67 10.15 12.79 10.62
N VAL A 68 10.74 11.68 11.08
CA VAL A 68 10.58 10.37 10.46
C VAL A 68 9.13 9.87 10.52
N ALA A 69 8.45 10.10 11.65
CA ALA A 69 7.04 9.73 11.80
C ALA A 69 6.14 10.50 10.82
N SER A 70 6.40 11.81 10.62
CA SER A 70 5.63 12.61 9.66
C SER A 70 5.88 12.16 8.23
N LEU A 71 7.13 11.88 7.84
CA LEU A 71 7.46 11.28 6.54
C LEU A 71 6.72 9.96 6.29
N PHE A 72 6.66 9.09 7.31
CA PHE A 72 5.92 7.83 7.21
C PHE A 72 4.42 8.07 7.01
N VAL A 73 3.80 8.94 7.82
CA VAL A 73 2.36 9.24 7.74
C VAL A 73 2.02 9.91 6.40
N THR A 74 2.86 10.84 5.93
CA THR A 74 2.70 11.48 4.62
C THR A 74 2.81 10.46 3.49
N GLY A 75 3.79 9.57 3.51
CA GLY A 75 3.92 8.49 2.53
C GLY A 75 2.73 7.54 2.54
N TYR A 76 2.29 7.12 3.74
CA TYR A 76 1.10 6.28 3.91
C TYR A 76 -0.17 6.94 3.36
N ALA A 77 -0.39 8.21 3.69
CA ALA A 77 -1.54 8.96 3.19
C ALA A 77 -1.51 9.10 1.66
N LEU A 78 -0.33 9.38 1.08
CA LEU A 78 -0.15 9.48 -0.36
C LEU A 78 -0.50 8.16 -1.06
N GLU A 79 0.02 7.04 -0.58
CA GLU A 79 -0.30 5.71 -1.15
C GLU A 79 -1.79 5.36 -1.01
N LYS A 80 -2.43 5.73 0.12
CA LYS A 80 -3.88 5.54 0.31
C LYS A 80 -4.71 6.37 -0.66
N VAL A 81 -4.39 7.65 -0.85
CA VAL A 81 -5.11 8.52 -1.79
C VAL A 81 -4.95 8.00 -3.23
N LEU A 82 -3.72 7.62 -3.62
CA LEU A 82 -3.44 7.10 -4.95
C LEU A 82 -4.18 5.78 -5.24
N SER A 83 -4.35 4.94 -4.22
CA SER A 83 -5.15 3.71 -4.33
C SER A 83 -6.65 4.00 -4.53
N VAL A 84 -7.19 5.01 -3.85
CA VAL A 84 -8.60 5.42 -3.96
C VAL A 84 -8.89 6.05 -5.33
N ASP A 85 -7.97 6.87 -5.84
CA ASP A 85 -8.08 7.48 -7.16
C ASP A 85 -8.21 6.42 -8.28
N ASN A 86 -7.34 5.40 -8.25
CA ASN A 86 -7.39 4.27 -9.18
C ASN A 86 -8.71 3.49 -9.10
N LEU A 87 -9.25 3.29 -7.90
CA LEU A 87 -10.54 2.60 -7.71
C LEU A 87 -11.69 3.43 -8.28
N PHE A 88 -11.68 4.75 -8.10
CA PHE A 88 -12.71 5.65 -8.62
C PHE A 88 -12.75 5.64 -10.15
N VAL A 89 -11.60 5.73 -10.81
CA VAL A 89 -11.49 5.63 -12.29
C VAL A 89 -12.11 4.32 -12.79
N MET A 90 -11.78 3.20 -12.15
CA MET A 90 -12.33 1.89 -12.50
C MET A 90 -13.86 1.81 -12.32
N MET A 91 -14.38 2.35 -11.21
CA MET A 91 -15.83 2.39 -10.97
C MET A 91 -16.56 3.27 -12.00
N ALA A 92 -16.00 4.42 -12.37
CA ALA A 92 -16.56 5.29 -13.39
C ALA A 92 -16.65 4.58 -14.76
N ILE A 93 -15.58 3.86 -15.16
CA ILE A 93 -15.56 3.06 -16.38
C ILE A 93 -16.63 1.95 -16.32
N PHE A 94 -16.74 1.21 -15.21
CA PHE A 94 -17.75 0.15 -15.08
C PHE A 94 -19.19 0.69 -15.12
N SER A 95 -19.41 1.87 -14.56
CA SER A 95 -20.70 2.55 -14.62
C SER A 95 -21.05 2.97 -16.05
N TRP A 96 -20.08 3.51 -16.80
CA TRP A 96 -20.27 3.93 -18.19
C TRP A 96 -20.66 2.76 -19.10
N PHE A 97 -20.02 1.60 -18.91
CA PHE A 97 -20.29 0.39 -19.69
C PHE A 97 -21.39 -0.53 -19.10
N ALA A 98 -22.08 -0.09 -18.04
CA ALA A 98 -23.13 -0.85 -17.36
C ALA A 98 -22.75 -2.32 -17.06
N VAL A 99 -21.52 -2.53 -16.56
CA VAL A 99 -20.97 -3.88 -16.36
C VAL A 99 -21.74 -4.62 -15.26
N PRO A 100 -22.30 -5.82 -15.54
CA PRO A 100 -23.01 -6.63 -14.55
C PRO A 100 -22.12 -6.98 -13.34
N ASP A 101 -22.68 -6.91 -12.12
CA ASP A 101 -21.93 -7.09 -10.86
C ASP A 101 -21.12 -8.40 -10.81
N ARG A 102 -21.64 -9.47 -11.42
CA ARG A 102 -21.00 -10.80 -11.51
C ARG A 102 -19.62 -10.78 -12.16
N PHE A 103 -19.34 -9.83 -13.06
CA PHE A 103 -18.06 -9.71 -13.74
C PHE A 103 -17.17 -8.61 -13.17
N ARG A 104 -17.70 -7.73 -12.31
CA ARG A 104 -16.97 -6.57 -11.79
C ARG A 104 -15.70 -6.98 -11.06
N HIS A 105 -15.74 -8.03 -10.22
CA HIS A 105 -14.55 -8.47 -9.48
C HIS A 105 -13.44 -8.98 -10.41
N ARG A 106 -13.79 -9.76 -11.44
CA ARG A 106 -12.81 -10.30 -12.40
C ARG A 106 -12.19 -9.19 -13.25
N ILE A 107 -13.01 -8.27 -13.76
CA ILE A 107 -12.52 -7.16 -14.58
C ILE A 107 -11.70 -6.18 -13.74
N LEU A 108 -12.12 -5.91 -12.49
CA LEU A 108 -11.35 -5.11 -11.54
C LEU A 108 -9.97 -5.72 -11.29
N TYR A 109 -9.88 -7.04 -11.10
CA TYR A 109 -8.60 -7.71 -10.90
C TYR A 109 -7.66 -7.55 -12.10
N TRP A 110 -8.16 -7.75 -13.33
CA TRP A 110 -7.38 -7.54 -14.55
C TRP A 110 -6.96 -6.08 -14.74
N GLY A 111 -7.84 -5.12 -14.43
CA GLY A 111 -7.50 -3.70 -14.51
C GLY A 111 -6.47 -3.27 -13.46
N ILE A 112 -6.51 -3.84 -12.24
CA ILE A 112 -5.49 -3.58 -11.21
C ILE A 112 -4.13 -4.10 -11.67
N ILE A 113 -4.07 -5.33 -12.20
CA ILE A 113 -2.83 -5.88 -12.76
C ILE A 113 -2.30 -4.98 -13.88
N GLY A 114 -3.15 -4.58 -14.82
CA GLY A 114 -2.78 -3.67 -15.89
C GLY A 114 -2.24 -2.33 -15.36
N ALA A 115 -2.94 -1.72 -14.40
CA ALA A 115 -2.53 -0.46 -13.78
C ALA A 115 -1.16 -0.58 -13.08
N ILE A 116 -0.91 -1.68 -12.35
CA ILE A 116 0.39 -1.94 -11.71
C ILE A 116 1.50 -2.05 -12.75
N VAL A 117 1.26 -2.77 -13.86
CA VAL A 117 2.24 -2.93 -14.95
C VAL A 117 2.53 -1.59 -15.63
N PHE A 118 1.51 -0.82 -16.01
CA PHE A 118 1.69 0.51 -16.59
C PHE A 118 2.41 1.45 -15.63
N ARG A 119 2.07 1.42 -14.34
CA ARG A 119 2.76 2.19 -13.30
C ARG A 119 4.23 1.81 -13.24
N ALA A 120 4.57 0.52 -13.23
CA ALA A 120 5.95 0.06 -13.21
C ALA A 120 6.74 0.54 -14.45
N ILE A 121 6.13 0.47 -15.64
CA ILE A 121 6.73 0.97 -16.89
C ILE A 121 6.98 2.49 -16.80
N PHE A 122 5.97 3.27 -16.42
CA PHE A 122 6.12 4.72 -16.32
C PHE A 122 7.14 5.14 -15.26
N VAL A 123 7.20 4.46 -14.13
CA VAL A 123 8.22 4.70 -13.09
C VAL A 123 9.61 4.34 -13.61
N ALA A 124 9.79 3.22 -14.30
CA ALA A 124 11.08 2.83 -14.87
C ALA A 124 11.57 3.85 -15.92
N ILE A 125 10.68 4.29 -16.81
CA ILE A 125 10.98 5.32 -17.81
C ILE A 125 11.28 6.67 -17.13
N GLY A 126 10.44 7.09 -16.19
CA GLY A 126 10.58 8.36 -15.47
C GLY A 126 11.88 8.45 -14.66
N THR A 127 12.21 7.38 -13.92
CA THR A 127 13.49 7.31 -13.19
C THR A 127 14.69 7.26 -14.13
N GLY A 128 14.58 6.57 -15.26
CA GLY A 128 15.59 6.58 -16.33
C GLY A 128 15.83 7.98 -16.90
N LEU A 129 14.76 8.73 -17.17
CA LEU A 129 14.83 10.12 -17.67
C LEU A 129 15.43 11.08 -16.64
N ILE A 130 15.03 10.99 -15.37
CA ILE A 130 15.59 11.81 -14.28
C ILE A 130 17.07 11.50 -14.09
N LYS A 131 17.45 10.22 -14.08
CA LYS A 131 18.85 9.79 -13.95
C LYS A 131 19.69 10.26 -15.15
N PHE A 132 19.15 10.19 -16.36
CA PHE A 132 19.81 10.68 -17.57
C PHE A 132 20.02 12.21 -17.51
N ARG A 133 19.06 12.98 -16.98
CA ARG A 133 19.19 14.42 -16.77
C ARG A 133 20.15 14.80 -15.64
N ALA A 134 20.33 13.94 -14.64
CA ALA A 134 21.28 14.17 -13.54
C ALA A 134 22.74 13.82 -13.89
N LEU A 135 22.99 13.15 -15.02
CA LEU A 135 24.30 12.72 -15.50
C LEU A 135 24.88 13.62 -16.61
N ARG A 136 24.20 14.72 -16.96
CA ARG A 136 24.64 15.75 -17.90
C ARG A 136 24.57 17.11 -17.22
#